data_AF-A0A9D2UXE7-F1
#
_entry.id   AF-A0A9D2UXE7-F1
#
_cell.length_a   1.000
_cell.length_b   1.000
_cell.length_c   1.000
_cell.angle_alpha   90.00
_cell.angle_beta   90.00
_cell.angle_gamma   90.00
#
_symmetry.space_group_name_H-M   'P 1'
#
loop_
_entity.id
_entity.type
_entity.pdbx_description
1 polymer ?
#
loop_
_entity_poly.entity_id
_entity_poly.type
_entity_poly.pdbx_seq_one_letter_code
_entity_poly.pdbx_strand_id
1 'polypeptide(L)' 'MSKQCLSVAEEYGLSSRETEVMELLGRGRTGSAIADELFISENTVRTHIKRIYAKVGVGKKQELLAVLDHAMPS' A
#
# COMPACT_ATOMS: atom_id res chain seq x y z
N MET A 1 11.71 -1.49 -0.03
CA MET A 1 10.47 -1.81 -0.74
C MET A 1 10.72 -3.11 -1.49
N SER A 2 9.79 -4.06 -1.47
CA SER A 2 9.89 -5.30 -2.23
C SER A 2 9.77 -5.02 -3.73
N LYS A 3 10.28 -5.93 -4.55
CA LYS A 3 10.19 -5.81 -6.02
C LYS A 3 8.73 -5.77 -6.48
N GLN A 4 7.85 -6.56 -5.86
CA GLN A 4 6.41 -6.54 -6.16
C GLN A 4 5.75 -5.20 -5.83
N CYS A 5 6.09 -4.58 -4.69
CA CYS A 5 5.50 -3.29 -4.34
C CYS A 5 5.91 -2.19 -5.33
N LEU A 6 7.16 -2.24 -5.83
CA LEU A 6 7.63 -1.28 -6.82
C LEU A 6 6.93 -1.45 -8.18
N SER A 7 6.72 -2.69 -8.63
CA SER A 7 6.00 -2.92 -9.90
C SER A 7 4.54 -2.48 -9.83
N VAL A 8 3.84 -2.78 -8.74
CA VAL A 8 2.46 -2.32 -8.53
C VAL A 8 2.40 -0.79 -8.45
N ALA A 9 3.37 -0.16 -7.79
CA ALA A 9 3.41 1.30 -7.73
C ALA A 9 3.59 1.96 -9.09
N GLU A 10 4.45 1.40 -9.95
CA GLU A 10 4.64 1.88 -11.31
C GLU A 10 3.39 1.67 -12.17
N GLU A 11 2.80 0.49 -12.11
CA GLU A 11 1.60 0.12 -12.89
C GLU A 11 0.39 1.03 -12.58
N TYR A 12 0.16 1.33 -11.30
CA TYR A 12 -1.00 2.10 -10.85
C TYR A 12 -0.69 3.57 -10.53
N GLY A 13 0.53 4.04 -10.81
CA GLY A 13 0.93 5.44 -10.58
C GLY A 13 0.85 5.86 -9.10
N LEU A 14 1.29 5.00 -8.18
CA LEU A 14 1.39 5.34 -6.77
C LEU A 14 2.55 6.32 -6.55
N SER A 15 2.31 7.33 -5.70
CA SER A 15 3.38 8.20 -5.21
C SER A 15 4.29 7.44 -4.24
N SER A 16 5.51 7.93 -4.02
CA SER A 16 6.47 7.30 -3.10
C SER A 16 5.87 7.04 -1.71
N ARG A 17 5.08 7.98 -1.19
CA ARG A 17 4.42 7.82 0.12
C ARG A 17 3.30 6.77 0.10
N GLU A 18 2.55 6.69 -0.99
CA GLU A 18 1.54 5.63 -1.15
C GLU A 18 2.19 4.26 -1.27
N THR A 19 3.33 4.16 -1.96
CA THR A 19 4.11 2.92 -2.03
C THR A 19 4.59 2.48 -0.64
N GLU A 20 5.18 3.38 0.14
CA GLU A 20 5.60 3.10 1.54
C GLU A 20 4.44 2.56 2.38
N VAL A 21 3.28 3.20 2.33
CA VAL A 21 2.08 2.76 3.07
C VAL A 21 1.60 1.39 2.56
N MET A 22 1.59 1.17 1.25
CA MET A 22 1.17 -0.10 0.64
C MET A 22 2.08 -1.27 1.06
N GLU A 23 3.38 -1.07 1.10
CA GLU A 23 4.34 -2.08 1.54
C GLU A 23 4.12 -2.48 2.99
N LEU A 24 3.94 -1.49 3.87
CA LEU A 24 3.70 -1.80 5.28
C LEU A 24 2.36 -2.51 5.49
N LEU A 25 1.34 -2.15 4.71
CA LEU A 25 0.09 -2.92 4.65
C LEU A 25 0.30 -4.36 4.18
N GLY A 26 1.11 -4.56 3.13
CA GLY A 26 1.53 -5.85 2.59
C GLY A 26 2.22 -6.73 3.64
N ARG A 27 3.05 -6.11 4.49
CA ARG A 27 3.71 -6.75 5.63
C ARG A 27 2.79 -7.00 6.83
N GLY A 28 1.50 -6.72 6.71
CA GLY A 28 0.52 -6.97 7.77
C GLY A 28 0.41 -5.87 8.83
N ARG A 29 1.09 -4.72 8.68
CA ARG A 29 0.98 -3.62 9.66
C ARG A 29 -0.44 -3.05 9.72
N THR A 30 -0.79 -2.52 10.90
CA THR A 30 -2.03 -1.77 11.15
C THR A 30 -1.85 -0.30 10.78
N GLY A 31 -2.96 0.44 10.62
CA GLY A 31 -2.91 1.88 10.32
C GLY A 31 -2.18 2.69 11.39
N SER A 32 -2.32 2.33 12.66
CA SER A 32 -1.60 2.93 13.79
C SER A 32 -0.10 2.65 13.74
N ALA A 33 0.30 1.39 13.53
CA ALA A 33 1.71 1.04 13.41
C ALA A 33 2.40 1.72 12.21
N ILE A 34 1.67 1.90 11.10
CA ILE A 34 2.16 2.64 9.93
C ILE A 34 2.30 4.13 10.27
N ALA A 35 1.36 4.70 11.02
CA ALA A 35 1.40 6.09 11.45
C ALA A 35 2.66 6.38 12.28
N ASP A 36 2.96 5.49 13.23
CA ASP A 36 4.14 5.56 14.07
C ASP A 36 5.43 5.38 13.24
N GLU A 37 5.49 4.37 12.38
CA GLU A 37 6.68 4.05 11.57
C GLU A 37 7.02 5.17 10.55
N LEU A 38 5.99 5.84 10.03
CA LEU A 38 6.15 6.91 9.04
C LEU A 38 6.13 8.32 9.63
N PHE A 39 5.99 8.45 10.96
CA PHE A 39 5.90 9.72 11.69
C PHE A 39 4.79 10.65 11.16
N ILE A 40 3.60 10.10 10.90
CA ILE A 40 2.42 10.84 10.41
C ILE A 40 1.18 10.46 11.22
N SER A 41 0.07 11.19 11.06
CA SER A 41 -1.18 10.85 11.74
C SER A 41 -1.85 9.61 11.14
N GLU A 42 -2.60 8.86 11.95
CA GLU A 42 -3.46 7.77 11.47
C GLU A 42 -4.46 8.23 10.40
N ASN A 43 -4.95 9.47 10.49
CA ASN A 43 -5.84 10.03 9.48
C ASN A 43 -5.13 10.24 8.14
N THR A 44 -3.85 10.63 8.18
CA THR A 44 -2.99 10.74 7.00
C THR A 44 -2.77 9.37 6.39
N VAL A 45 -2.46 8.34 7.20
CA VAL A 45 -2.37 6.95 6.74
C VAL A 45 -3.66 6.51 6.06
N ARG A 46 -4.81 6.67 6.72
CA ARG A 46 -6.12 6.32 6.16
C ARG A 46 -6.40 7.03 4.83
N THR A 47 -5.95 8.28 4.68
CA THR A 47 -6.06 9.03 3.43
C THR A 47 -5.22 8.39 2.32
N HIS A 48 -3.97 8.02 2.62
CA HIS A 48 -3.12 7.27 1.68
C HIS A 48 -3.75 5.93 1.30
N ILE A 49 -4.26 5.15 2.27
CA ILE A 49 -4.93 3.86 2.00
C ILE A 49 -6.11 4.05 1.05
N LYS A 50 -6.96 5.05 1.27
CA LYS A 50 -8.09 5.35 0.39
C LYS A 50 -7.64 5.68 -1.03
N ARG A 51 -6.54 6.43 -1.19
CA ARG A 51 -5.99 6.77 -2.51
C ARG A 51 -5.38 5.57 -3.20
N ILE A 52 -4.65 4.72 -2.47
CA ILE A 52 -4.12 3.44 -2.98
C ILE A 52 -5.27 2.58 -3.51
N TYR A 53 -6.32 2.40 -2.72
CA TYR A 53 -7.50 1.62 -3.11
C TYR A 53 -8.16 2.17 -4.37
N ALA A 54 -8.32 3.50 -4.46
CA ALA A 54 -8.88 4.14 -5.65
C ALA A 54 -8.00 3.97 -6.90
N LYS A 55 -6.67 4.05 -6.77
CA LYS A 55 -5.72 3.91 -7.89
C LYS A 55 -5.59 2.47 -8.37
N VAL A 56 -5.54 1.51 -7.43
CA VAL A 56 -5.41 0.08 -7.73
C VAL A 56 -6.76 -0.54 -8.15
N GLY A 57 -7.88 0.13 -7.82
CA GLY A 57 -9.22 -0.35 -8.17
C GLY A 57 -9.75 -1.43 -7.22
N VAL A 58 -9.37 -1.37 -5.94
CA VAL A 58 -9.75 -2.35 -4.91
C VAL A 58 -10.55 -1.68 -3.79
N GLY A 59 -11.43 -2.44 -3.12
CA GLY A 59 -12.29 -1.96 -2.04
C GLY A 59 -11.80 -2.28 -0.63
N LYS A 60 -10.90 -3.26 -0.48
CA LYS A 60 -10.44 -3.73 0.83
C LYS A 60 -9.00 -4.25 0.82
N LYS A 61 -8.39 -4.31 2.02
CA LYS A 61 -7.00 -4.77 2.23
C LYS A 61 -6.73 -6.13 1.56
N GLN A 62 -7.65 -7.08 1.68
CA GLN A 62 -7.45 -8.43 1.15
C GLN A 62 -7.34 -8.46 -0.38
N GLU A 63 -8.07 -7.59 -1.09
CA GLU A 63 -7.95 -7.46 -2.55
C GLU A 63 -6.62 -6.81 -2.93
N LEU A 64 -6.16 -5.81 -2.17
CA LEU A 64 -4.83 -5.22 -2.36
C LEU A 64 -3.71 -6.27 -2.17
N LEU A 65 -3.85 -7.14 -1.17
CA LEU A 65 -2.87 -8.22 -0.94
C LEU A 65 -2.87 -9.22 -2.11
N ALA A 66 -4.04 -9.58 -2.63
CA ALA A 66 -4.11 -10.43 -3.83
C ALA A 66 -3.41 -9.78 -5.04
N VAL A 67 -3.55 -8.47 -5.24
CA VAL A 67 -2.80 -7.74 -6.30
C VAL A 67 -1.30 -7.85 -6.08
N LEU A 68 -0.82 -7.67 -4.84
CA LEU A 68 0.61 -7.78 -4.51
C LEU A 68 1.15 -9.21 -4.68
N ASP A 69 0.35 -10.22 -4.36
CA ASP A 69 0.72 -11.64 -4.52
C ASP A 69 0.75 -12.06 -6.00
N HIS A 70 -0.15 -11.49 -6.82
CA HIS A 70 -0.22 -11.76 -8.26
C HIS A 70 0.73 -10.90 -9.10
N ALA A 71 1.33 -9.84 -8.53
CA ALA A 71 2.35 -9.01 -9.17
C ALA A 71 3.65 -9.81 -9.34
N MET A 72 3.64 -10.68 -10.36
CA MET A 72 4.64 -11.63 -10.83
C MET A 72 5.17 -12.64 -9.78
N PRO A 73 4.86 -13.94 -9.93
CA PRO A 73 5.70 -14.99 -9.35
C PRO A 73 7.08 -14.91 -10.01
N SER A 74 8.13 -14.81 -9.20
CA SER A 74 9.50 -15.09 -9.66
C SER A 74 9.69 -16.59 -9.82
#